data_AF-A0A2N3F1R9-F1
#
_entry.id   AF-A0A2N3F1R9-F1
#
_cell.length_a   1.000
_cell.length_b   1.000
_cell.length_c   1.000
_cell.angle_alpha   90.00
_cell.angle_beta   90.00
_cell.angle_gamma   90.00
#
_symmetry.space_group_name_H-M   'P 1'
#
loop_
_entity.id
_entity.type
_entity.pdbx_description
1 polymer ?
#
loop_
_entity_poly.entity_id
_entity_poly.type
_entity_poly.pdbx_seq_one_letter_code
_entity_poly.pdbx_strand_id
1 'polypeptide(L)' 'MLGRVTSVTIELTVKRLDSELPLPSYAHQGDAGLDLYSAEDVELRPGHRALIRTGIAVAIPEGYAG' A
#
# COMPACT_ATOMS: atom_id res chain seq x y z
N MET A 1 -9.41 -29.99 19.19
CA MET A 1 -10.36 -29.00 18.61
C MET A 1 -9.55 -28.08 17.72
N LEU A 2 -9.42 -28.39 16.42
CA LEU A 2 -8.69 -27.54 15.48
C LEU A 2 -9.63 -26.40 15.04
N GLY A 3 -9.31 -25.17 15.45
CA GLY A 3 -10.04 -23.97 15.02
C GLY A 3 -9.89 -23.79 13.51
N ARG A 4 -11.01 -23.67 12.81
CA ARG A 4 -11.03 -23.43 11.36
C ARG A 4 -10.59 -22.00 11.10
N VAL A 5 -9.42 -21.82 10.46
CA VAL A 5 -9.01 -20.51 9.91
C VAL A 5 -9.81 -20.28 8.63
N THR A 6 -10.77 -19.35 8.67
CA THR A 6 -11.41 -18.83 7.46
C THR A 6 -10.54 -17.71 6.90
N SER A 7 -10.02 -17.90 5.68
CA SER A 7 -9.35 -16.84 4.95
C SER A 7 -10.38 -15.79 4.52
N VAL A 8 -10.11 -14.52 4.81
CA VAL A 8 -10.91 -13.39 4.34
C VAL A 8 -10.10 -12.70 3.26
N THR A 9 -10.64 -12.62 2.04
CA THR A 9 -10.08 -11.80 0.97
C THR A 9 -10.70 -10.40 1.04
N ILE A 10 -9.86 -9.37 1.04
CA ILE A 10 -10.30 -7.98 1.04
C ILE A 10 -10.05 -7.41 -0.35
N GLU A 11 -11.09 -6.90 -0.99
CA GLU A 11 -10.96 -6.15 -2.23
C GLU A 11 -10.65 -4.68 -1.91
N LEU A 12 -9.48 -4.21 -2.34
CA LEU A 12 -9.07 -2.82 -2.20
C LEU A 12 -9.14 -2.11 -3.55
N THR A 13 -10.04 -1.13 -3.67
CA THR A 13 -10.10 -0.32 -4.90
C THR A 13 -8.98 0.70 -4.90
N VAL A 14 -8.20 0.72 -5.98
CA VAL A 14 -7.07 1.64 -6.18
C VAL A 14 -7.29 2.48 -7.43
N LYS A 15 -7.07 3.79 -7.31
CA LYS A 15 -7.01 4.72 -8.44
C LYS A 15 -5.59 5.25 -8.58
N ARG A 16 -5.00 5.06 -9.76
CA ARG A 16 -3.77 5.76 -10.15
C ARG A 16 -4.06 7.24 -10.34
N LEU A 17 -3.35 8.08 -9.59
CA LEU A 17 -3.34 9.54 -9.75
C LEU A 17 -2.20 9.98 -10.67
N ASP A 18 -1.10 9.22 -10.65
CA ASP A 18 -0.02 9.30 -11.63
C ASP A 18 -0.09 8.06 -12.53
N SER A 19 -0.21 8.25 -13.85
CA SER A 19 -0.32 7.15 -14.82
C SER A 19 1.01 6.48 -15.13
N GLU A 20 2.13 7.16 -14.86
CA GLU A 20 3.48 6.67 -15.17
C GLU A 20 4.01 5.74 -14.08
N LEU A 21 3.38 5.75 -12.90
CA LEU A 21 3.72 4.84 -11.81
C LEU A 21 3.02 3.48 -11.95
N PRO A 22 3.72 2.38 -11.63
CA PRO A 22 3.11 1.07 -11.56
C PRO A 22 2.05 1.03 -10.43
N LEU A 23 1.12 0.07 -10.54
CA LEU A 23 0.29 -0.25 -9.36
C LEU A 23 1.16 -0.89 -8.28
N PRO A 24 0.82 -0.65 -7.00
CA PRO A 24 1.50 -1.30 -5.90
C PRO A 24 1.29 -2.83 -5.94
N SER A 25 2.29 -3.58 -5.48
CA SER A 25 2.30 -5.05 -5.52
C SER A 25 2.92 -5.62 -4.25
N TYR A 26 2.57 -6.86 -3.91
CA TYR A 26 3.27 -7.59 -2.85
C TYR A 26 4.61 -8.10 -3.39
N ALA A 27 5.71 -7.86 -2.66
CA ALA A 27 7.02 -8.38 -3.05
C ALA A 27 7.09 -9.91 -2.89
N HIS A 28 6.47 -10.45 -1.85
CA HIS A 28 6.51 -11.87 -1.53
C HIS A 28 5.13 -12.45 -1.20
N GLN A 29 5.00 -13.76 -1.40
CA GLN A 29 3.79 -14.47 -1.05
C GLN A 29 3.59 -14.46 0.46
N GLY A 30 2.44 -13.93 0.91
CA GLY A 30 2.08 -13.88 2.33
C GLY A 30 2.56 -12.64 3.06
N ASP A 31 3.15 -11.66 2.36
CA ASP A 31 3.45 -10.35 2.95
C ASP A 31 2.18 -9.70 3.51
N ALA A 32 2.33 -9.09 4.69
CA ALA A 32 1.23 -8.37 5.34
C ALA A 32 1.00 -6.97 4.71
N GLY A 33 2.04 -6.38 4.13
CA GLY A 33 2.03 -5.04 3.56
C GLY A 33 2.17 -5.04 2.06
N LEU A 34 1.61 -4.01 1.42
CA LEU A 34 1.68 -3.78 -0.01
C LEU A 34 2.70 -2.67 -0.29
N ASP A 35 3.67 -2.91 -1.17
CA ASP A 35 4.73 -1.93 -1.43
C ASP A 35 4.21 -0.70 -2.18
N LEU A 36 4.66 0.49 -1.78
CA LEU A 36 4.30 1.77 -2.38
C LEU A 36 5.50 2.40 -3.08
N TYR A 37 5.23 3.09 -4.19
CA TYR A 37 6.23 3.85 -4.93
C TYR A 37 6.19 5.32 -4.55
N SER A 38 7.35 5.98 -4.59
CA SER A 38 7.39 7.45 -4.55
C SER A 38 6.92 8.03 -5.89
N ALA A 39 6.14 9.09 -5.84
CA ALA A 39 5.74 9.89 -7.01
C ALA A 39 6.62 11.14 -7.20
N GLU A 40 7.71 11.26 -6.43
CA GLU A 40 8.63 12.39 -6.50
C GLU A 40 10.03 11.99 -6.03
N ASP A 41 11.05 12.62 -6.62
CA ASP A 41 12.42 12.47 -6.17
C ASP A 41 12.62 13.31 -4.89
N VAL A 42 13.10 12.66 -3.83
CA VAL A 42 13.38 13.32 -2.55
C VAL A 42 14.69 12.80 -1.97
N GLU A 43 15.57 13.72 -1.58
CA GLU A 43 16.75 13.41 -0.79
C GLU A 43 16.46 13.71 0.69
N LEU A 44 16.49 12.67 1.54
CA LEU A 44 16.36 12.82 2.99
C LEU A 44 17.75 12.78 3.66
N ARG A 45 18.14 13.89 4.28
CA ARG A 45 19.33 13.93 5.14
C ARG A 45 19.04 13.29 6.51
N PRO A 46 20.07 12.83 7.24
CA PRO A 46 19.89 12.24 8.56
C PRO A 46 19.05 13.13 9.50
N GLY A 47 18.02 12.53 10.11
CA GLY A 47 17.10 13.21 11.03
C GLY A 47 15.96 14.00 10.37
N HIS A 48 15.93 14.13 9.04
CA HIS A 48 14.81 14.76 8.34
C HIS A 48 13.62 13.80 8.14
N ARG A 49 12.42 14.38 8.05
CA ARG A 49 11.18 13.70 7.65
C ARG A 49 10.48 14.52 6.58
N ALA A 50 9.83 13.85 5.63
CA ALA A 50 9.00 14.49 4.62
C ALA A 50 7.71 13.69 4.41
N LEU A 51 6.67 14.37 3.94
CA LEU A 51 5.52 13.72 3.34
C LEU A 51 5.85 13.52 1.86
N ILE A 52 5.81 12.28 1.41
CA ILE A 52 6.14 11.90 0.03
C ILE A 52 4.86 11.39 -0.62
N ARG A 53 4.50 11.94 -1.78
CA ARG A 53 3.33 11.48 -2.51
C ARG A 53 3.55 10.07 -3.08
N THR A 54 2.51 9.25 -3.06
CA THR A 54 2.54 7.87 -3.57
C THR A 54 1.92 7.71 -4.97
N GLY A 55 1.27 8.76 -5.48
CA GLY A 55 0.64 8.73 -6.81
C GLY A 55 -0.60 7.85 -6.93
N ILE A 56 -1.17 7.41 -5.79
CA ILE A 56 -2.40 6.60 -5.77
C ILE A 56 -3.41 7.15 -4.75
N ALA A 57 -4.69 6.85 -4.99
CA ALA A 57 -5.75 6.93 -4.00
C ALA A 57 -6.31 5.52 -3.75
N VAL A 58 -6.56 5.21 -2.48
CA VAL A 58 -7.08 3.90 -2.05
C VAL A 58 -8.41 4.07 -1.33
N ALA A 59 -9.36 3.17 -1.59
CA ALA A 59 -10.65 3.13 -0.89
C ALA A 59 -10.58 2.05 0.20
N ILE A 60 -10.07 2.41 1.39
CA ILE A 60 -9.98 1.48 2.52
C ILE A 60 -11.40 1.09 2.96
N PRO A 61 -11.74 -0.22 3.01
CA PRO A 61 -13.06 -0.66 3.44
C PRO A 61 -13.33 -0.32 4.91
N GLU A 62 -14.61 -0.19 5.27
CA GLU A 62 -15.01 0.03 6.66
C GLU A 62 -14.51 -1.11 7.57
N GLY A 63 -14.02 -0.74 8.76
CA GLY A 63 -13.42 -1.67 9.72
C GLY A 63 -11.93 -1.94 9.52
N TYR A 64 -11.29 -1.29 8.54
CA TYR A 64 -9.85 -1.41 8.27
C TYR A 64 -9.13 -0.06 8.34
N ALA A 65 -7.81 -0.12 8.52
CA ALA A 65 -6.90 1.02 8.40
C ALA A 65 -5.73 0.60 7.48
N GLY A 66 -5.09 1.59 6.85
CA GLY A 66 -3.94 1.42 5.97
C GLY A 66 -2.82 2.37 6.35
#